data_AF-A0A386C6P0-F1
#
_entry.id   AF-A0A386C6P0-F1
#
_cell.length_a   1.000
_cell.length_b   1.000
_cell.length_c   1.000
_cell.angle_alpha   90.00
_cell.angle_beta   90.00
_cell.angle_gamma   90.00
#
_symmetry.space_group_name_H-M   'P 1'
#
loop_
_entity.id
_entity.type
_entity.pdbx_description
1 polymer ?
#
loop_
_entity_poly.entity_id
_entity_poly.type
_entity_poly.pdbx_seq_one_letter_code
_entity_poly.pdbx_strand_id
1 'polypeptide(L)'
;MIKQEPHGKTCPAIMGLVEEGQEIVKDYKESPALDAGLLAAAQAVEHYEIARYGTLRTWAQELGHNDAVTILSKTLEEETKTDALLTKLAEKKVNREAQTA
;
A
#
# COMPACT_ATOMS: atom_id res chain seq x y z
N MET A 1 17.64 -3.13 -17.32
CA MET A 1 16.46 -2.21 -17.32
C MET A 1 15.88 -2.08 -18.73
N ILE A 2 14.56 -1.89 -18.87
CA ILE A 2 13.81 -1.98 -20.15
C ILE A 2 14.02 -0.83 -21.16
N LYS A 3 15.03 0.04 -20.98
CA LYS A 3 15.39 1.16 -21.89
C LYS A 3 14.20 2.01 -22.35
N GLN A 4 13.24 2.25 -21.46
CA GLN A 4 12.08 3.10 -21.66
C GLN A 4 11.99 4.08 -20.49
N GLU A 5 11.64 5.32 -20.78
CA GLU A 5 11.38 6.32 -19.75
C GLU A 5 9.96 6.12 -19.16
N PRO A 6 9.77 6.34 -17.85
CA PRO A 6 8.44 6.34 -17.26
C PRO A 6 7.61 7.49 -17.86
N HIS A 7 6.37 7.20 -18.23
CA HIS A 7 5.39 8.22 -18.63
C HIS A 7 4.38 8.40 -17.51
N GLY A 8 4.03 9.65 -17.21
CA GLY A 8 3.01 9.97 -16.22
C GLY A 8 1.66 9.41 -16.66
N LYS A 9 1.07 8.56 -15.82
CA LYS A 9 -0.32 8.10 -15.97
C LYS A 9 -1.01 8.22 -14.64
N THR A 10 -2.08 9.00 -14.61
CA THR A 10 -2.96 9.07 -13.43
C THR A 10 -3.61 7.70 -13.23
N CYS A 11 -3.53 7.19 -12.01
CA CYS A 11 -4.16 5.95 -11.61
C CYS A 11 -5.40 6.25 -10.75
N PRO A 12 -6.62 6.12 -11.28
CA PRO A 12 -7.83 6.42 -10.51
C PRO A 12 -7.97 5.57 -9.24
N ALA A 13 -7.44 4.35 -9.25
CA ALA A 13 -7.54 3.45 -8.10
C ALA A 13 -6.74 3.95 -6.89
N ILE A 14 -5.48 4.37 -7.08
CA ILE A 14 -4.68 4.89 -5.96
C ILE A 14 -5.19 6.27 -5.52
N MET A 15 -5.72 7.08 -6.44
CA MET A 15 -6.36 8.34 -6.09
C MET A 15 -7.55 8.12 -5.15
N GLY A 16 -8.42 7.14 -5.45
CA GLY A 16 -9.55 6.79 -4.58
C GLY A 16 -9.11 6.30 -3.19
N LEU A 17 -8.03 5.51 -3.10
CA LEU A 17 -7.49 5.06 -1.80
C LEU A 17 -6.89 6.22 -0.98
N VAL A 18 -6.27 7.19 -1.66
CA VAL A 18 -5.78 8.41 -1.00
C VAL A 18 -6.94 9.29 -0.53
N GLU A 19 -7.99 9.43 -1.34
CA GLU A 19 -9.22 10.15 -0.98
C GLU A 19 -9.89 9.52 0.25
N GLU A 20 -9.99 8.20 0.32
CA GLU A 20 -10.48 7.47 1.50
C GLU A 20 -9.71 7.84 2.77
N GLY A 21 -8.37 7.85 2.70
CA GLY A 21 -7.54 8.30 3.82
C GLY A 21 -7.80 9.76 4.23
N GLN A 22 -8.05 10.64 3.27
CA GLN A 22 -8.38 12.05 3.54
C GLN A 22 -9.77 12.21 4.18
N GLU A 23 -10.75 11.42 3.76
CA GLU A 23 -12.08 11.38 4.37
C GLU A 23 -11.99 10.91 5.83
N ILE A 24 -11.18 9.88 6.11
CA ILE A 24 -10.93 9.42 7.49
C ILE A 24 -10.32 10.53 8.36
N VAL A 25 -9.32 11.27 7.87
CA VAL A 25 -8.74 12.42 8.60
C VAL A 25 -9.81 13.44 8.96
N LYS A 26 -10.72 13.72 8.03
CA LYS A 26 -11.77 14.73 8.19
C LYS A 26 -12.85 14.28 9.17
N ASP A 27 -13.33 13.05 9.02
CA ASP A 27 -14.51 12.56 9.73
C ASP A 27 -14.20 12.06 11.14
N TYR A 28 -12.98 11.55 11.37
CA TYR A 28 -12.52 11.04 12.67
C TYR A 28 -11.55 11.99 13.36
N LYS A 29 -11.48 13.25 12.93
CA LYS A 29 -10.59 14.25 13.54
C LYS A 29 -10.83 14.31 15.06
N GLU A 30 -9.76 14.25 15.85
CA GLU A 30 -9.77 14.23 17.33
C GLU A 30 -10.40 12.97 17.95
N SER A 31 -10.86 12.00 17.15
CA SER A 31 -11.32 10.71 17.64
C SER A 31 -10.13 9.78 17.97
N PRO A 32 -10.22 8.99 19.05
CA PRO A 32 -9.31 7.85 19.29
C PRO A 32 -9.24 6.86 18.12
N ALA A 33 -10.28 6.81 17.27
CA ALA A 33 -10.34 5.92 16.12
C ALA A 33 -9.57 6.41 14.89
N LEU A 34 -9.07 7.65 14.89
CA LEU A 34 -8.38 8.23 13.72
C LEU A 34 -7.20 7.39 13.25
N ASP A 35 -6.30 7.02 14.16
CA ASP A 35 -5.10 6.26 13.82
C ASP A 35 -5.45 4.86 13.29
N ALA A 36 -6.53 4.25 13.78
CA ALA A 36 -7.01 2.95 13.28
C ALA A 36 -7.57 3.06 11.86
N GLY A 37 -8.31 4.13 11.57
CA GLY A 37 -8.77 4.41 10.21
C GLY A 37 -7.61 4.67 9.25
N LEU A 38 -6.65 5.50 9.64
CA LEU A 38 -5.47 5.80 8.80
C LEU A 38 -4.62 4.56 8.53
N LEU A 39 -4.46 3.70 9.55
CA LEU A 39 -3.78 2.43 9.39
C LEU A 39 -4.53 1.53 8.38
N ALA A 40 -5.86 1.43 8.48
CA ALA A 40 -6.65 0.63 7.55
C ALA A 40 -6.53 1.14 6.09
N ALA A 41 -6.60 2.46 5.88
CA ALA A 41 -6.39 3.05 4.56
C ALA A 41 -4.98 2.80 4.01
N ALA A 42 -3.96 2.88 4.88
CA ALA A 42 -2.59 2.54 4.49
C ALA A 42 -2.47 1.07 4.07
N GLN A 43 -3.05 0.12 4.82
CA GLN A 43 -3.05 -1.30 4.41
C GLN A 43 -3.77 -1.52 3.08
N ALA A 44 -4.85 -0.80 2.80
CA ALA A 44 -5.53 -0.88 1.50
C ALA A 44 -4.63 -0.42 0.35
N VAL A 45 -3.82 0.62 0.56
CA VAL A 45 -2.76 1.05 -0.38
C VAL A 45 -1.72 -0.04 -0.58
N GLU A 46 -1.16 -0.60 0.50
CA GLU A 46 -0.16 -1.68 0.41
C GLU A 46 -0.70 -2.89 -0.35
N HIS A 47 -1.95 -3.29 -0.11
CA HIS A 47 -2.59 -4.42 -0.81
C HIS A 47 -2.77 -4.16 -2.30
N TYR A 48 -3.10 -2.92 -2.66
CA TYR A 48 -3.13 -2.50 -4.06
C TYR A 48 -1.74 -2.64 -4.71
N GLU A 49 -0.69 -2.18 -4.03
CA GLU A 49 0.68 -2.25 -4.54
C GLU A 49 1.20 -3.69 -4.64
N ILE A 50 0.96 -4.54 -3.64
CA ILE A 50 1.28 -5.97 -3.66
C ILE A 50 0.66 -6.65 -4.89
N ALA A 51 -0.61 -6.36 -5.18
CA ALA A 51 -1.29 -6.91 -6.36
C ALA A 51 -0.64 -6.43 -7.67
N ARG A 52 -0.24 -5.15 -7.74
CA ARG A 52 0.40 -4.57 -8.94
C ARG A 52 1.81 -5.09 -9.15
N TYR A 53 2.67 -5.04 -8.13
CA TYR A 53 4.05 -5.52 -8.22
C TYR A 53 4.12 -7.03 -8.44
N GLY A 54 3.23 -7.81 -7.81
CA GLY A 54 3.09 -9.23 -8.09
C GLY A 54 2.78 -9.53 -9.55
N THR A 55 1.83 -8.80 -10.13
CA THR A 55 1.46 -8.92 -11.55
C THR A 55 2.60 -8.50 -12.48
N LEU A 56 3.19 -7.32 -12.24
CA LEU A 56 4.28 -6.78 -13.07
C LEU A 56 5.51 -7.67 -13.04
N ARG A 57 5.88 -8.22 -11.88
CA ARG A 57 7.00 -9.15 -11.74
C ARG A 57 6.77 -10.40 -12.59
N THR A 58 5.57 -10.96 -12.54
CA THR A 58 5.20 -12.14 -13.35
C THR A 58 5.29 -11.83 -14.84
N TRP A 59 4.75 -10.69 -15.29
CA TRP A 59 4.89 -10.28 -16.69
C TRP A 59 6.34 -10.07 -17.13
N ALA A 60 7.16 -9.45 -16.27
CA ALA A 60 8.58 -9.29 -16.54
C ALA A 60 9.30 -10.64 -16.69
N GLN A 61 8.91 -11.64 -15.90
CA GLN A 61 9.45 -13.00 -15.99
C GLN A 61 9.06 -13.67 -17.32
N GLU A 62 7.78 -13.61 -17.71
CA GLU A 62 7.29 -14.18 -18.98
C GLU A 62 7.95 -13.53 -20.21
N LEU A 63 8.27 -12.24 -20.12
CA LEU A 63 8.94 -11.49 -21.18
C LEU A 63 10.48 -11.59 -21.15
N GLY A 64 11.05 -12.33 -20.20
CA GLY A 64 12.51 -12.51 -20.07
C GLY A 64 13.28 -11.27 -19.58
N HIS A 65 12.61 -10.34 -18.91
CA HIS A 65 13.20 -9.11 -18.38
C HIS A 65 13.76 -9.30 -16.95
N ASN A 66 14.83 -10.09 -16.82
CA ASN A 66 15.39 -10.49 -15.51
C ASN A 66 15.74 -9.32 -14.58
N ASP A 67 16.33 -8.23 -15.08
CA ASP A 67 16.63 -7.04 -14.26
C ASP A 67 15.36 -6.44 -13.63
N ALA A 68 14.26 -6.42 -14.41
CA ALA A 68 12.98 -5.91 -13.92
C ALA A 68 12.38 -6.84 -12.88
N VAL A 69 12.51 -8.17 -13.06
CA VAL A 69 12.11 -9.17 -12.05
C VAL A 69 12.81 -8.90 -10.72
N THR A 70 14.13 -8.65 -10.72
CA THR A 70 14.88 -8.37 -9.49
C THR A 70 14.35 -7.13 -8.76
N ILE A 71 14.15 -6.03 -9.48
CA ILE A 71 13.68 -4.78 -8.89
C ILE A 71 12.24 -4.93 -8.38
N LEU A 72 11.34 -5.47 -9.21
CA LEU A 72 9.93 -5.66 -8.85
C LEU A 72 9.75 -6.66 -7.69
N SER A 73 10.62 -7.65 -7.58
CA SER A 73 10.63 -8.59 -6.43
C SER A 73 11.04 -7.89 -5.14
N LYS A 74 12.05 -7.02 -5.20
CA LYS A 74 12.47 -6.24 -4.04
C LYS A 74 11.36 -5.31 -3.57
N THR A 75 10.72 -4.58 -4.49
CA THR A 75 9.60 -3.70 -4.12
C THR A 75 8.43 -4.49 -3.55
N LEU A 76 8.06 -5.62 -4.17
CA LEU A 76 7.03 -6.49 -3.63
C LEU A 76 7.33 -6.98 -2.20
N GLU A 77 8.59 -7.32 -1.91
CA GLU A 77 9.02 -7.71 -0.56
C GLU A 77 8.91 -6.53 0.43
N GLU A 78 9.30 -5.33 0.01
CA GLU A 78 9.20 -4.11 0.80
C GLU A 78 7.73 -3.83 1.16
N GLU A 79 6.80 -3.85 0.21
CA GLU A 79 5.36 -3.59 0.49
C GLU A 79 4.73 -4.69 1.34
N THR A 80 5.06 -5.96 1.08
CA THR A 80 4.58 -7.08 1.91
C THR A 80 5.06 -6.93 3.37
N LYS A 81 6.29 -6.45 3.56
CA LYS A 81 6.84 -6.20 4.90
C LYS A 81 6.18 -4.99 5.55
N THR A 82 5.90 -3.92 4.80
CA THR A 82 5.19 -2.74 5.29
C THR A 82 3.79 -3.12 5.80
N ASP A 83 3.01 -3.86 5.01
CA ASP A 83 1.68 -4.34 5.44
C ASP A 83 1.75 -5.21 6.71
N ALA A 84 2.75 -6.10 6.80
CA ALA A 84 2.96 -6.91 8.00
C ALA A 84 3.31 -6.05 9.24
N LEU A 85 4.07 -4.96 9.06
CA LEU A 85 4.37 -4.01 10.14
C LEU A 85 3.13 -3.21 10.55
N LEU A 86 2.30 -2.80 9.60
CA LEU A 86 1.00 -2.15 9.86
C LEU A 86 0.08 -3.08 10.64
N THR A 87 -0.06 -4.34 10.21
CA THR A 87 -0.83 -5.36 10.95
C THR A 87 -0.34 -5.50 12.39
N LYS A 88 0.97 -5.60 12.59
CA LYS A 88 1.56 -5.70 13.92
C LYS A 88 1.30 -4.45 14.77
N LEU A 89 1.29 -3.26 14.17
CA LEU A 89 0.96 -2.01 14.85
C LEU A 89 -0.53 -1.97 15.26
N ALA A 90 -1.42 -2.42 14.38
CA ALA A 90 -2.85 -2.53 14.63
C ALA A 90 -3.15 -3.42 15.84
N GLU A 91 -2.61 -4.65 15.85
CA GLU A 91 -2.83 -5.64 16.91
C GLU A 91 -2.27 -5.21 18.26
N LYS A 92 -1.11 -4.54 18.26
CA LYS A 92 -0.40 -4.19 19.50
C LYS A 92 -0.96 -2.96 20.19
N LYS A 93 -1.39 -1.96 19.42
CA LYS A 93 -1.60 -0.61 19.93
C LYS A 93 -2.85 0.03 19.34
N VAL A 94 -2.85 0.27 18.04
CA VAL A 94 -3.78 1.21 17.41
C VAL A 94 -5.25 0.76 17.55
N ASN A 95 -5.55 -0.53 17.38
CA ASN A 95 -6.93 -1.02 17.56
C ASN A 95 -7.42 -0.95 19.01
N ARG A 96 -6.51 -1.03 19.99
CA ARG A 96 -6.87 -0.90 21.41
C ARG A 96 -7.13 0.55 21.79
N GLU A 97 -6.35 1.47 21.25
CA GLU A 97 -6.55 2.90 21.46
C GLU A 97 -7.90 3.35 20.87
N ALA A 98 -8.25 2.85 19.69
CA ALA A 98 -9.55 3.12 19.06
C ALA A 98 -10.77 2.66 19.88
N GLN A 99 -10.64 1.62 20.72
CA GLN A 99 -11.73 1.14 21.58
C GLN A 99 -12.07 2.08 22.74
N THR A 100 -11.22 3.08 22.99
CA THR A 100 -11.52 4.16 23.96
C THR A 100 -12.39 5.27 23.36
N ALA A 101 -12.75 5.11 22.07
CA ALA A 101 -13.97 5.52 21.35
C ALA A 101 -15.10 6.14 22.16
#